data_AF-A0A4Y9Y901-F1
#
_entry.id   AF-A0A4Y9Y901-F1
#
_cell.length_a   1.000
_cell.length_b   1.000
_cell.length_c   1.000
_cell.angle_alpha   90.00
_cell.angle_beta   90.00
_cell.angle_gamma   90.00
#
_symmetry.space_group_name_H-M   'P 1'
#
loop_
_entity.id
_entity.type
_entity.pdbx_description
1 polymer ?
#
loop_
_entity_poly.entity_id
_entity_poly.type
_entity_poly.pdbx_seq_one_letter_code
_entity_poly.pdbx_strand_id
1 'polypeptide(L)'
;MDSDEFIGDVSALYNDTVDLQDDGEIHYGPLVLTVAPKANTLLADHLFSPSLLLAERIERGLIPLEAQTVVELGAGCALPSLLASTLARPPSLVVPTDYLDAPILVNLTRNLERNAS
;
A
#
# COMPACT_ATOMS: atom_id res chain seq x y z
N MET A 1 23.41 23.79 -18.23
CA MET A 1 23.34 22.45 -17.62
C MET A 1 21.88 22.08 -17.61
N ASP A 2 21.50 21.15 -18.48
CA ASP A 2 20.13 20.68 -18.60
C ASP A 2 19.77 19.90 -17.34
N SER A 3 18.65 20.25 -16.71
CA SER A 3 18.12 19.55 -15.53
C SER A 3 17.95 18.04 -15.75
N ASP A 4 17.73 17.67 -17.00
CA ASP A 4 17.42 16.31 -17.43
C ASP A 4 18.69 15.42 -17.42
N GLU A 5 19.85 16.03 -17.64
CA GLU A 5 21.15 15.35 -17.58
C GLU A 5 21.52 15.02 -16.11
N PHE A 6 21.18 15.91 -15.18
CA PHE A 6 21.43 15.69 -13.74
C PHE A 6 20.53 14.57 -13.16
N ILE A 7 19.28 14.48 -13.60
CA ILE A 7 18.34 13.43 -13.15
C ILE A 7 18.75 12.06 -13.70
N GLY A 8 19.22 12.00 -14.95
CA GLY A 8 19.73 10.76 -15.55
C GLY A 8 20.94 10.18 -14.82
N ASP A 9 21.85 11.04 -14.37
CA ASP A 9 23.07 10.63 -13.67
C ASP A 9 22.78 10.11 -12.25
N VAL A 10 21.77 10.68 -11.57
CA VAL A 10 21.29 10.20 -10.27
C VAL A 10 20.57 8.85 -10.39
N SER A 11 19.75 8.65 -11.42
CA SER A 11 19.07 7.37 -11.68
C SER A 11 20.06 6.23 -11.98
N ALA A 12 21.13 6.51 -12.72
CA ALA A 12 22.19 5.54 -12.99
C ALA A 12 22.95 5.11 -11.71
N LEU A 13 23.08 6.00 -10.72
CA LEU A 13 23.76 5.73 -9.45
C LEU A 13 22.98 4.75 -8.55
N TYR A 14 21.65 4.72 -8.65
CA TYR A 14 20.78 3.86 -7.84
C TYR A 14 20.34 2.57 -8.53
N ASN A 15 20.80 2.32 -9.77
CA ASN A 15 20.36 1.20 -10.61
C ASN A 15 18.82 1.11 -10.71
N ASP A 16 18.17 2.27 -10.67
CA ASP A 16 16.73 2.43 -10.76
C ASP A 16 16.46 2.87 -12.19
N THR A 17 16.19 1.89 -13.06
CA THR A 17 15.61 2.19 -14.37
C THR A 17 14.26 2.83 -14.09
N VAL A 18 14.17 4.15 -14.22
CA VAL A 18 12.89 4.86 -14.10
C VAL A 18 12.04 4.39 -15.28
N ASP A 19 11.20 3.38 -15.03
CA ASP A 19 10.20 2.94 -15.99
C ASP A 19 9.24 4.11 -16.20
N LEU A 20 9.30 4.71 -17.39
CA LEU A 20 8.42 5.82 -17.79
C LEU A 20 6.96 5.36 -18.06
N GLN A 21 6.64 4.12 -17.69
CA GLN A 21 5.29 3.58 -17.60
C GLN A 21 4.93 3.45 -16.12
N ASP A 22 4.64 4.59 -15.48
CA ASP A 22 4.00 4.58 -14.16
C ASP A 22 2.59 4.01 -14.33
N ASP A 23 2.44 2.71 -14.13
CA ASP A 23 1.16 1.99 -14.12
C ASP A 23 0.36 2.27 -12.83
N GLY A 24 0.89 3.12 -11.95
CA GLY A 24 0.30 3.48 -10.67
C GLY A 24 0.41 2.37 -9.63
N GLU A 25 1.21 1.33 -9.89
CA GLU A 25 1.39 0.23 -8.96
C GLU A 25 2.42 0.56 -7.87
N ILE A 26 2.06 0.21 -6.65
CA ILE A 26 2.90 0.35 -5.47
C ILE A 26 3.21 -1.06 -4.97
N HIS A 27 4.51 -1.37 -4.89
CA HIS A 27 4.99 -2.69 -4.47
C HIS A 27 5.49 -2.62 -3.03
N TYR A 28 4.99 -3.52 -2.17
CA TYR A 28 5.50 -3.74 -0.82
C TYR A 28 5.81 -5.23 -0.65
N GLY A 29 7.07 -5.61 -0.87
CA GLY A 29 7.45 -7.01 -0.94
C GLY A 29 6.66 -7.73 -2.06
N PRO A 30 5.92 -8.81 -1.74
CA PRO A 30 5.08 -9.50 -2.73
C PRO A 30 3.72 -8.82 -2.97
N LEU A 31 3.36 -7.80 -2.19
CA LEU A 31 2.07 -7.12 -2.30
C LEU A 31 2.11 -6.08 -3.42
N VAL A 32 1.08 -6.10 -4.26
CA VAL A 32 0.90 -5.14 -5.35
C VAL A 32 -0.36 -4.32 -5.10
N LEU A 33 -0.22 -3.01 -4.99
CA LEU A 33 -1.30 -2.10 -4.58
C LEU A 33 -1.49 -0.99 -5.61
N THR A 34 -2.67 -0.39 -5.60
CA THR A 34 -2.96 0.88 -6.26
C THR A 34 -3.65 1.82 -5.28
N VAL A 35 -3.64 3.13 -5.57
CA VAL A 35 -4.37 4.16 -4.82
C VAL A 35 -5.63 4.56 -5.57
N ALA A 36 -6.63 5.05 -4.83
CA ALA A 36 -7.85 5.53 -5.46
C ALA A 36 -7.55 6.80 -6.30
N PRO A 37 -8.35 7.10 -7.34
CA PRO A 37 -8.23 8.36 -8.06
C PRO A 37 -8.41 9.57 -7.12
N LYS A 38 -7.83 10.72 -7.50
CA LYS A 38 -7.89 11.97 -6.73
C LYS A 38 -9.31 12.33 -6.26
N ALA A 39 -9.57 12.15 -4.97
CA ALA A 39 -10.75 12.68 -4.30
C ALA A 39 -10.29 13.90 -3.48
N ASN A 40 -10.59 15.11 -3.98
CA ASN A 40 -10.08 16.40 -3.47
C ASN A 40 -10.27 16.66 -1.96
N THR A 41 -11.04 15.82 -1.25
CA THR A 41 -11.35 15.96 0.18
C THR A 41 -10.98 14.74 1.04
N LEU A 42 -10.64 13.58 0.46
CA LEU A 42 -10.51 12.33 1.21
C LEU A 42 -9.11 11.71 1.18
N LEU A 43 -8.17 12.27 0.41
CA LEU A 43 -6.75 11.94 0.44
C LEU A 43 -6.36 10.47 0.13
N ALA A 44 -7.32 9.61 -0.22
CA ALA A 44 -7.11 8.19 -0.53
C ALA A 44 -6.34 7.92 -1.85
N ASP A 45 -5.88 8.98 -2.51
CA ASP A 45 -5.01 9.00 -3.68
C ASP A 45 -3.51 8.92 -3.34
N HIS A 46 -3.18 8.74 -2.07
CA HIS A 46 -1.82 8.62 -1.61
C HIS A 46 -1.65 7.44 -0.64
N LEU A 47 -0.50 6.76 -0.74
CA LEU A 47 0.00 5.94 0.35
C LEU A 47 0.73 6.84 1.35
N PHE A 48 0.15 7.01 2.53
CA PHE A 48 0.75 7.86 3.56
C PHE A 48 1.84 7.14 4.37
N SER A 49 2.86 7.89 4.77
CA SER A 49 3.97 7.38 5.58
C SER A 49 3.57 6.70 6.90
N PRO A 50 2.48 7.07 7.61
CA PRO A 50 2.04 6.32 8.78
C PRO A 50 1.59 4.89 8.44
N SER A 51 1.05 4.66 7.24
CA SER A 51 0.72 3.31 6.77
C SER A 51 1.97 2.46 6.59
N LEU A 52 3.05 3.03 6.02
CA LEU A 52 4.35 2.35 5.88
C LEU A 52 4.97 2.05 7.25
N LEU A 53 4.94 3.02 8.17
CA LEU A 53 5.42 2.81 9.53
C LEU A 53 4.64 1.69 10.24
N LEU A 54 3.32 1.67 10.10
CA LEU A 54 2.49 0.61 10.67
C LEU A 54 2.81 -0.75 10.06
N ALA A 55 2.95 -0.81 8.72
CA ALA A 55 3.35 -2.02 8.00
C ALA A 55 4.69 -2.57 8.52
N GLU A 56 5.71 -1.73 8.68
CA GLU A 56 7.01 -2.13 9.25
C GLU A 56 6.86 -2.69 10.68
N ARG A 57 6.01 -2.08 11.51
CA ARG A 57 5.77 -2.56 12.88
C ARG A 57 5.06 -3.92 12.90
N ILE A 58 4.13 -4.15 11.97
CA ILE A 58 3.45 -5.44 11.78
C ILE A 58 4.46 -6.50 11.33
N GLU A 59 5.26 -6.21 10.29
CA GLU A 59 6.27 -7.11 9.74
C GLU A 59 7.31 -7.54 10.78
N ARG A 60 7.75 -6.60 11.62
CA ARG A 60 8.70 -6.85 12.71
C ARG A 60 8.09 -7.60 13.91
N GLY A 61 6.80 -7.94 13.86
CA GLY A 61 6.09 -8.60 14.96
C GLY A 61 5.98 -7.74 16.23
N LEU A 62 6.11 -6.41 16.09
CA LEU A 62 5.99 -5.48 17.21
C LEU A 62 4.53 -5.22 17.61
N ILE A 63 3.60 -5.65 16.76
CA ILE A 63 2.16 -5.65 17.01
C ILE A 63 1.68 -7.10 17.02
N PRO A 64 1.21 -7.64 18.16
CA PRO A 64 0.76 -9.02 18.24
C PRO A 64 -0.61 -9.16 17.55
N LEU A 65 -0.65 -9.93 16.47
CA LEU A 65 -1.85 -10.11 15.64
C LEU A 65 -2.31 -11.56 15.51
N GLU A 66 -1.51 -12.53 15.95
CA GLU A 66 -1.83 -13.96 15.87
C GLU A 66 -3.19 -14.26 16.52
N ALA A 67 -4.07 -14.93 15.75
CA ALA A 67 -5.42 -15.33 16.17
C ALA A 67 -6.34 -14.17 16.62
N GLN A 68 -6.00 -12.92 16.29
CA GLN A 68 -6.86 -11.76 16.58
C GLN A 68 -7.88 -11.53 15.46
N THR A 69 -8.96 -10.82 15.78
CA THR A 69 -9.84 -10.18 14.79
C THR A 69 -9.44 -8.72 14.66
N VAL A 70 -9.09 -8.30 13.45
CA VAL A 70 -8.56 -6.97 13.16
C VAL A 70 -9.55 -6.19 12.31
N VAL A 71 -9.80 -4.94 12.68
CA VAL A 71 -10.50 -3.96 11.85
C VAL A 71 -9.56 -2.79 11.59
N GLU A 72 -9.39 -2.41 10.32
CA GLU A 72 -8.64 -1.23 9.93
C GLU A 72 -9.62 -0.13 9.51
N LEU A 73 -9.44 1.09 10.03
CA LEU A 73 -10.27 2.25 9.76
C LEU A 73 -9.53 3.20 8.81
N GLY A 74 -10.15 3.56 7.69
CA GLY A 74 -9.52 4.42 6.69
C GLY A 74 -8.35 3.72 6.00
N ALA A 75 -8.60 2.51 5.50
CA ALA A 75 -7.56 1.63 4.99
C ALA A 75 -6.85 2.15 3.72
N GLY A 76 -7.48 3.02 2.94
CA GLY A 76 -7.01 3.51 1.66
C GLY A 76 -6.73 2.37 0.70
N CYS A 77 -5.44 2.08 0.47
CA CYS A 77 -4.99 0.96 -0.35
C CYS A 77 -4.87 -0.37 0.43
N ALA A 78 -5.14 -0.39 1.74
CA ALA A 78 -5.11 -1.53 2.66
C ALA A 78 -3.76 -2.23 2.84
N LEU A 79 -2.65 -1.49 2.74
CA LEU A 79 -1.32 -2.05 2.96
C LEU A 79 -1.19 -2.78 4.32
N PRO A 80 -1.58 -2.19 5.48
CA PRO A 80 -1.44 -2.85 6.78
C PRO A 80 -2.29 -4.12 6.89
N SER A 81 -3.56 -4.07 6.46
CA SER A 81 -4.45 -5.23 6.46
C SER A 81 -3.96 -6.38 5.59
N LEU A 82 -3.49 -6.08 4.38
CA LEU A 82 -2.96 -7.09 3.46
C LEU A 82 -1.70 -7.73 4.02
N LEU A 83 -0.74 -6.92 4.50
CA LEU A 83 0.48 -7.42 5.11
C LEU A 83 0.23 -8.28 6.36
N ALA A 84 -0.73 -7.87 7.21
CA ALA A 84 -1.10 -8.66 8.38
C ALA A 84 -1.59 -10.07 7.99
N SER A 85 -2.28 -10.17 6.85
CA SER A 85 -2.83 -11.44 6.34
C SER A 85 -1.76 -12.38 5.78
N THR A 86 -0.59 -11.85 5.40
CA THR A 86 0.53 -12.65 4.86
C THR A 86 1.54 -13.10 5.93
N LEU A 87 1.32 -12.77 7.21
CA LEU A 87 2.20 -13.20 8.29
C LEU A 87 2.20 -14.73 8.43
N ALA A 88 3.33 -15.30 8.85
CA ALA A 88 3.43 -16.74 9.14
C ALA A 88 2.46 -17.21 10.24
N ARG A 89 2.07 -16.30 11.15
CA ARG A 89 1.06 -16.50 12.19
C ARG A 89 0.03 -15.37 12.07
N PRO A 90 -0.95 -15.48 11.16
CA PRO A 90 -1.82 -14.37 10.80
C PRO A 90 -2.94 -14.14 11.84
N PRO A 91 -3.63 -12.99 11.77
CA PRO A 91 -4.94 -12.82 12.38
C PRO A 91 -5.95 -13.88 11.91
N SER A 92 -6.97 -14.15 12.73
CA SER A 92 -8.08 -15.03 12.35
C SER A 92 -9.02 -14.38 11.33
N LEU A 93 -9.11 -13.04 11.36
CA LEU A 93 -9.92 -12.26 10.43
C LEU A 93 -9.36 -10.83 10.35
N VAL A 94 -9.27 -10.30 9.13
CA VAL A 94 -8.92 -8.90 8.87
C VAL A 94 -10.03 -8.26 8.06
N VAL A 95 -10.55 -7.13 8.55
CA VAL A 95 -11.60 -6.36 7.90
C VAL A 95 -11.09 -4.93 7.65
N PRO A 96 -10.54 -4.64 6.46
CA PRO A 96 -10.25 -3.27 6.07
C PRO A 96 -11.56 -2.52 5.78
N THR A 97 -11.67 -1.31 6.30
CA THR A 97 -12.83 -0.44 6.09
C THR A 97 -12.36 0.94 5.66
N ASP A 98 -13.19 1.63 4.89
CA ASP A 98 -12.95 3.01 4.50
C ASP A 98 -14.26 3.79 4.37
N TYR A 99 -14.16 5.07 4.08
CA TYR A 99 -15.28 5.95 3.80
C TYR A 99 -16.14 5.42 2.65
N LEU A 100 -17.45 5.64 2.72
CA LEU A 100 -18.43 5.20 1.71
C LEU A 100 -18.34 6.08 0.46
N ASP A 101 -17.22 5.97 -0.26
CA ASP A 101 -16.95 6.59 -1.54
C ASP A 101 -16.61 5.50 -2.56
N ALA A 102 -17.33 5.49 -3.69
CA ALA A 102 -17.25 4.39 -4.64
C ALA A 102 -15.84 4.22 -5.24
N PRO A 103 -15.14 5.28 -5.70
CA PRO A 103 -13.74 5.18 -6.12
C PRO A 103 -12.81 4.52 -5.08
N ILE A 104 -12.92 4.92 -3.80
CA ILE A 104 -12.10 4.35 -2.72
C ILE A 104 -12.40 2.87 -2.54
N LEU A 105 -13.67 2.50 -2.41
CA LEU A 105 -14.08 1.11 -2.18
C LEU A 105 -13.77 0.20 -3.36
N VAL A 106 -13.88 0.69 -4.60
CA VAL A 106 -13.49 -0.05 -5.81
C VAL A 106 -12.00 -0.32 -5.82
N ASN A 107 -11.17 0.69 -5.50
CA ASN A 107 -9.72 0.52 -5.41
C ASN A 107 -9.33 -0.47 -4.30
N LEU A 108 -9.91 -0.29 -3.12
CA LEU A 108 -9.71 -1.19 -1.98
C LEU A 108 -10.05 -2.65 -2.34
N THR A 109 -11.21 -2.87 -2.97
CA THR A 109 -11.65 -4.20 -3.42
C THR A 109 -10.68 -4.78 -4.43
N ARG A 110 -10.23 -4.00 -5.42
CA ARG A 110 -9.25 -4.45 -6.41
C ARG A 110 -7.92 -4.84 -5.78
N ASN A 111 -7.43 -4.07 -4.81
CA ASN A 111 -6.20 -4.44 -4.09
C ASN A 111 -6.38 -5.76 -3.33
N LEU A 112 -7.55 -5.98 -2.71
CA LEU A 112 -7.84 -7.27 -2.05
C LEU A 112 -7.86 -8.42 -3.05
N GLU A 113 -8.57 -8.28 -4.17
CA GLU A 113 -8.65 -9.31 -5.22
C GLU A 113 -7.29 -9.60 -5.84
N ARG A 114 -6.47 -8.56 -6.10
CA ARG A 114 -5.14 -8.70 -6.68
C ARG A 114 -4.18 -9.46 -5.77
N ASN A 115 -4.34 -9.34 -4.46
CA ASN A 115 -3.51 -9.99 -3.46
C ASN A 115 -4.18 -11.21 -2.81
N ALA A 116 -5.34 -11.65 -3.33
CA ALA A 116 -5.98 -12.87 -2.89
C ALA A 116 -5.12 -14.06 -3.35
N SER A 117 -4.54 -14.78 -2.38
CA SER A 117 -3.74 -15.99 -2.61
C SER A 117 -4.61 -17.23 -2.72
#